data_AF-A0A0W1RDE6-F1
#
_entry.id   AF-A0A0W1RDE6-F1
#
_cell.length_a   1.000
_cell.length_b   1.000
_cell.length_c   1.000
_cell.angle_alpha   90.00
_cell.angle_beta   90.00
_cell.angle_gamma   90.00
#
_symmetry.space_group_name_H-M   'P 1'
#
loop_
_entity.id
_entity.type
_entity.pdbx_description
1 polymer ?
#
loop_
_entity_poly.entity_id
_entity_poly.type
_entity_poly.pdbx_seq_one_letter_code
_entity_poly.pdbx_strand_id
1 'polypeptide(L)'
;MNQDRQDSISETLQVESHKGSDSLPWQFSIVRTPEKIVIEEARGPKDRFDPVVKDFTIERRELHSPPLTFEHAVSRHVWQEDEDQPAVRSQRSQGHIIEVLYETSDGWHLDRPEPMTDGPLPETNGEVVPTRHTGISVEATFLRSEDGTDLKFTEEREYHITEDVFSEYETVYVLSYNEVNEESTDNLEWTVEDAIAFELVPDVSIN
;
A
#
# COMPACT_ATOMS: atom_id res chain seq x y z
N MET A 1 1.14 36.16 27.65
CA MET A 1 1.72 34.88 28.13
C MET A 1 0.99 33.83 27.32
N ASN A 2 1.58 33.48 26.18
CA ASN A 2 0.99 32.62 25.16
C ASN A 2 1.14 31.16 25.60
N GLN A 3 0.03 30.43 25.58
CA GLN A 3 0.00 28.98 25.44
C GLN A 3 -1.43 28.62 25.01
N ASP A 4 -1.76 28.97 23.77
CA ASP A 4 -2.83 28.25 23.07
C ASP A 4 -2.27 26.85 22.83
N ARG A 5 -2.83 25.88 23.55
CA ARG A 5 -2.69 24.47 23.23
C ARG A 5 -3.27 24.31 21.83
N GLN A 6 -2.42 24.05 20.85
CA GLN A 6 -2.86 23.38 19.63
C GLN A 6 -3.34 22.01 20.10
N ASP A 7 -4.66 21.86 20.24
CA ASP A 7 -5.27 20.54 20.25
C ASP A 7 -4.81 19.86 18.95
N SER A 8 -4.05 18.78 19.09
CA SER A 8 -3.69 17.91 17.97
C SER A 8 -4.98 17.22 17.53
N ILE A 9 -5.68 17.86 16.59
CA ILE A 9 -6.93 17.33 16.06
C ILE A 9 -6.57 16.03 15.32
N SER A 10 -6.99 14.90 15.90
CA SER A 10 -7.03 13.64 15.19
C SER A 10 -8.19 13.68 14.20
N GLU A 11 -7.90 13.36 12.96
CA GLU A 11 -8.84 13.34 11.86
C GLU A 11 -9.11 11.88 11.45
N THR A 12 -10.38 11.46 11.47
CA THR A 12 -10.77 10.18 10.88
C THR A 12 -11.01 10.41 9.39
N LEU A 13 -10.15 9.83 8.56
CA LEU A 13 -10.27 9.92 7.11
C LEU A 13 -11.33 8.92 6.64
N GLN A 14 -12.33 9.41 5.91
CA GLN A 14 -13.29 8.55 5.22
C GLN A 14 -12.62 8.08 3.93
N VAL A 15 -12.21 6.82 3.89
CA VAL A 15 -11.62 6.19 2.71
C VAL A 15 -12.55 5.08 2.23
N GLU A 16 -12.97 5.18 0.96
CA GLU A 16 -13.66 4.08 0.28
C GLU A 16 -12.61 3.22 -0.42
N SER A 17 -11.97 2.30 0.31
CA SER A 17 -10.98 1.40 -0.28
C SER A 17 -11.66 0.21 -0.95
N HIS A 18 -11.63 0.13 -2.26
CA HIS A 18 -12.15 -1.01 -3.02
C HIS A 18 -10.99 -1.76 -3.68
N LYS A 19 -10.88 -3.08 -3.46
CA LYS A 19 -10.02 -3.97 -4.26
C LYS A 19 -10.69 -4.28 -5.61
N GLY A 20 -10.82 -3.26 -6.45
CA GLY A 20 -11.52 -3.31 -7.75
C GLY A 20 -13.01 -2.92 -7.65
N SER A 21 -13.62 -2.63 -8.80
CA SER A 21 -14.95 -2.00 -8.91
C SER A 21 -16.12 -2.79 -8.29
N ASP A 22 -15.97 -4.10 -8.10
CA ASP A 22 -17.01 -5.00 -7.59
C ASP A 22 -16.71 -5.57 -6.19
N SER A 23 -15.71 -5.02 -5.49
CA SER A 23 -15.26 -5.54 -4.19
C SER A 23 -15.91 -4.81 -3.00
N LEU A 24 -16.15 -5.57 -1.92
CA LEU A 24 -16.55 -5.00 -0.62
C LEU A 24 -15.33 -4.27 0.01
N PRO A 25 -15.56 -3.15 0.70
CA PRO A 25 -14.47 -2.41 1.33
C PRO A 25 -13.77 -3.27 2.39
N TRP A 26 -12.44 -3.30 2.31
CA TRP A 26 -11.57 -4.17 3.12
C TRP A 26 -10.77 -3.40 4.19
N GLN A 27 -10.89 -2.07 4.22
CA GLN A 27 -10.30 -1.21 5.25
C GLN A 27 -11.41 -0.59 6.09
N PHE A 28 -11.25 -0.63 7.42
CA PHE A 28 -12.31 -0.21 8.34
C PHE A 28 -12.18 1.24 8.79
N SER A 29 -10.95 1.74 8.89
CA SER A 29 -10.69 3.13 9.28
C SER A 29 -9.25 3.54 9.02
N ILE A 30 -9.08 4.78 8.60
CA ILE A 30 -7.79 5.47 8.62
C ILE A 30 -7.91 6.66 9.56
N VAL A 31 -7.00 6.75 10.53
CA VAL A 31 -6.92 7.87 11.47
C VAL A 31 -5.60 8.58 11.25
N ARG A 32 -5.68 9.86 10.90
CA ARG A 32 -4.55 10.74 10.73
C ARG A 32 -4.41 11.66 11.93
N THR A 33 -3.18 11.86 12.34
CA THR A 33 -2.75 12.89 13.29
C THR A 33 -1.58 13.65 12.65
N PRO A 34 -1.12 14.77 13.22
CA PRO A 34 0.05 15.46 12.67
C PRO A 34 1.33 14.60 12.62
N GLU A 35 1.45 13.60 13.50
CA GLU A 35 2.67 12.79 13.63
C GLU A 35 2.55 11.38 13.03
N LYS A 36 1.33 10.87 12.84
CA LYS A 36 1.11 9.49 12.40
C LYS A 36 -0.17 9.26 11.63
N ILE A 37 -0.16 8.19 10.83
CA ILE A 37 -1.34 7.60 10.20
C ILE A 37 -1.52 6.19 10.78
N VAL A 38 -2.72 5.88 11.26
CA VAL A 38 -3.07 4.54 11.75
C VAL A 38 -4.14 3.96 10.84
N ILE A 39 -3.87 2.79 10.26
CA ILE A 39 -4.81 2.06 9.42
C ILE A 39 -5.25 0.80 10.14
N GLU A 40 -6.56 0.59 10.26
CA GLU A 40 -7.15 -0.68 10.71
C GLU A 40 -7.72 -1.43 9.50
N GLU A 41 -7.12 -2.57 9.18
CA GLU A 41 -7.53 -3.42 8.06
C GLU A 41 -8.34 -4.64 8.52
N ALA A 42 -9.39 -4.92 7.75
CA ALA A 42 -10.25 -6.07 7.96
C ALA A 42 -9.61 -7.34 7.44
N ARG A 43 -9.49 -8.35 8.30
CA ARG A 43 -9.30 -9.75 7.85
C ARG A 43 -10.61 -10.42 7.42
N GLY A 44 -11.72 -9.77 7.76
CA GLY A 44 -13.10 -10.22 7.59
C GLY A 44 -14.00 -9.41 8.53
N PRO A 45 -15.25 -9.83 8.74
CA PRO A 45 -16.17 -9.16 9.67
C PRO A 45 -15.55 -8.99 11.07
N LYS A 46 -15.73 -7.82 11.70
CA LYS A 46 -15.14 -7.48 13.02
C LYS A 46 -15.51 -8.45 14.15
N ASP A 47 -16.60 -9.21 14.00
CA ASP A 47 -17.04 -10.23 14.96
C ASP A 47 -16.25 -11.55 14.84
N ARG A 48 -15.42 -11.71 13.81
CA ARG A 48 -14.70 -12.96 13.51
C ARG A 48 -13.19 -12.84 13.51
N PHE A 49 -12.65 -11.64 13.33
CA PHE A 49 -11.21 -11.43 13.24
C PHE A 49 -10.78 -10.16 13.95
N ASP A 50 -9.64 -10.24 14.63
CA ASP A 50 -8.95 -9.05 15.11
C ASP A 50 -8.44 -8.25 13.90
N PRO A 51 -8.64 -6.93 13.88
CA PRO A 51 -8.14 -6.09 12.81
C PRO A 51 -6.62 -6.05 12.83
N VAL A 52 -6.02 -5.96 11.65
CA VAL A 52 -4.59 -5.67 11.51
C VAL A 52 -4.42 -4.16 11.69
N VAL A 53 -3.51 -3.76 12.57
CA VAL A 53 -3.21 -2.34 12.80
C VAL A 53 -1.85 -2.00 12.20
N LYS A 54 -1.83 -1.03 11.29
CA LYS A 54 -0.61 -0.46 10.71
C LYS A 54 -0.44 0.96 11.27
N ASP A 55 0.58 1.19 12.10
CA ASP A 55 0.87 2.50 12.71
C ASP A 55 2.10 3.13 12.02
N PHE A 56 1.84 4.10 11.14
CA PHE A 56 2.84 4.77 10.32
C PHE A 56 3.29 6.07 10.96
N THR A 57 4.60 6.21 11.17
CA THR A 57 5.18 7.52 11.51
C THR A 57 5.21 8.41 10.26
N ILE A 58 4.75 9.65 10.37
CA ILE A 58 4.80 10.60 9.23
C ILE A 58 6.19 11.23 9.13
N GLU A 59 6.79 11.13 7.94
CA GLU A 59 8.01 11.85 7.57
C GLU A 59 7.76 12.73 6.35
N ARG A 60 8.26 13.97 6.35
CA ARG A 60 8.17 14.83 5.17
C ARG A 60 9.28 14.52 4.18
N ARG A 61 8.93 14.45 2.90
CA ARG A 61 9.86 14.30 1.78
C ARG A 61 9.54 15.33 0.71
N GLU A 62 10.50 16.20 0.45
CA GLU A 62 10.44 17.12 -0.68
C GLU A 62 10.65 16.33 -1.97
N LEU A 63 9.78 16.56 -2.96
CA LEU A 63 9.98 16.04 -4.30
C LEU A 63 10.93 16.95 -5.05
N HIS A 64 12.02 16.38 -5.58
CA HIS A 64 13.00 17.11 -6.38
C HIS A 64 13.15 16.45 -7.76
N SER A 65 14.00 17.04 -8.60
CA SER A 65 14.58 16.34 -9.75
C SER A 65 16.01 15.89 -9.38
N PRO A 66 16.34 14.59 -9.44
CA PRO A 66 15.59 13.48 -10.05
C PRO A 66 14.42 12.97 -9.19
N PRO A 67 13.48 12.18 -9.78
CA PRO A 67 12.32 11.63 -9.07
C PRO A 67 12.70 10.88 -7.81
N LEU A 68 11.83 10.89 -6.79
CA LEU A 68 11.99 10.00 -5.65
C LEU A 68 11.65 8.57 -6.05
N THR A 69 12.46 7.62 -5.58
CA THR A 69 12.24 6.20 -5.82
C THR A 69 11.83 5.45 -4.57
N PHE A 70 10.92 4.49 -4.72
CA PHE A 70 10.49 3.59 -3.66
C PHE A 70 10.49 2.16 -4.16
N GLU A 71 11.23 1.29 -3.48
CA GLU A 71 11.28 -0.13 -3.78
C GLU A 71 10.11 -0.86 -3.12
N HIS A 72 9.57 -1.86 -3.81
CA HIS A 72 8.55 -2.78 -3.34
C HIS A 72 9.04 -4.18 -3.69
N ALA A 73 9.05 -5.09 -2.73
CA ALA A 73 9.50 -6.45 -2.96
C ALA A 73 8.72 -7.40 -2.05
N VAL A 74 7.84 -8.21 -2.65
CA VAL A 74 6.98 -9.15 -1.91
C VAL A 74 7.10 -10.54 -2.50
N SER A 75 7.31 -11.53 -1.64
CA SER A 75 7.19 -12.94 -1.99
C SER A 75 5.89 -13.49 -1.42
N ARG A 76 5.16 -14.24 -2.25
CA ARG A 76 3.92 -14.92 -1.87
C ARG A 76 4.01 -16.41 -2.19
N HIS A 77 3.51 -17.22 -1.27
CA HIS A 77 3.34 -18.65 -1.41
C HIS A 77 1.90 -18.99 -1.08
N VAL A 78 1.23 -19.72 -1.97
CA VAL A 78 -0.13 -20.20 -1.81
C VAL A 78 -0.12 -21.71 -2.03
N TRP A 79 -0.70 -22.48 -1.12
CA TRP A 79 -0.73 -23.93 -1.22
C TRP A 79 -2.08 -24.49 -0.74
N GLN A 80 -2.36 -25.74 -1.09
CA GLN A 80 -3.51 -26.48 -0.60
C GLN A 80 -3.04 -27.48 0.47
N GLU A 81 -3.66 -27.45 1.64
CA GLU A 81 -3.33 -28.36 2.74
C GLU A 81 -4.24 -29.59 2.79
N ASP A 82 -5.51 -29.42 2.40
CA ASP A 82 -6.53 -30.47 2.44
C ASP A 82 -7.00 -30.82 1.02
N GLU A 83 -6.65 -32.03 0.55
CA GLU A 83 -7.06 -32.54 -0.77
C GLU A 83 -8.59 -32.66 -0.93
N ASP A 84 -9.32 -32.87 0.17
CA ASP A 84 -10.78 -32.98 0.18
C ASP A 84 -11.48 -31.61 0.17
N GLN A 85 -10.73 -30.52 0.41
CA GLN A 85 -11.22 -29.14 0.39
C GLN A 85 -10.44 -28.25 -0.59
N PRO A 86 -10.49 -28.51 -1.90
CA PRO A 86 -9.67 -27.81 -2.91
C PRO A 86 -9.96 -26.31 -3.08
N ALA A 87 -11.07 -25.83 -2.51
CA ALA A 87 -11.41 -24.41 -2.48
C ALA A 87 -10.74 -23.65 -1.32
N VAL A 88 -10.24 -24.37 -0.30
CA VAL A 88 -9.55 -23.78 0.85
C VAL A 88 -8.06 -23.84 0.58
N ARG A 89 -7.41 -22.68 0.57
CA ARG A 89 -5.98 -22.53 0.35
C ARG A 89 -5.35 -21.77 1.49
N SER A 90 -4.15 -22.19 1.83
CA SER A 90 -3.29 -21.52 2.79
C SER A 90 -2.36 -20.58 2.03
N GLN A 91 -1.97 -19.51 2.69
CA GLN A 91 -1.11 -18.49 2.10
C GLN A 91 -0.10 -17.96 3.09
N ARG A 92 1.05 -17.55 2.56
CA ARG A 92 2.06 -16.79 3.26
C ARG A 92 2.56 -15.70 2.33
N SER A 93 2.67 -14.48 2.82
CA SER A 93 3.41 -13.44 2.13
C SER A 93 4.35 -12.70 3.05
N GLN A 94 5.47 -12.26 2.49
CA GLN A 94 6.48 -11.53 3.22
C GLN A 94 7.18 -10.54 2.28
N GLY A 95 7.43 -9.33 2.76
CA GLY A 95 8.25 -8.38 2.05
C GLY A 95 8.01 -6.93 2.41
N HIS A 96 8.64 -6.06 1.64
CA HIS A 96 8.53 -4.62 1.73
C HIS A 96 7.44 -4.13 0.78
N ILE A 97 6.45 -3.42 1.33
CA ILE A 97 5.25 -2.99 0.63
C ILE A 97 5.24 -1.47 0.53
N ILE A 98 4.88 -1.01 -0.67
CA ILE A 98 4.59 0.38 -1.01
C ILE A 98 3.13 0.52 -1.43
N GLU A 99 2.43 1.45 -0.82
CA GLU A 99 1.07 1.90 -1.14
C GLU A 99 1.00 3.43 -1.12
N VAL A 100 -0.01 4.01 -1.77
CA VAL A 100 -0.18 5.46 -1.86
C VAL A 100 -1.52 5.86 -1.28
N LEU A 101 -1.49 6.69 -0.25
CA LEU A 101 -2.66 7.34 0.34
C LEU A 101 -2.70 8.79 -0.17
N TYR A 102 -3.77 9.17 -0.86
CA TYR A 102 -3.87 10.48 -1.49
C TYR A 102 -5.26 11.10 -1.34
N GLU A 103 -5.31 12.41 -1.40
CA GLU A 103 -6.53 13.22 -1.29
C GLU A 103 -6.84 13.89 -2.63
N THR A 104 -8.09 13.76 -3.08
CA THR A 104 -8.65 14.49 -4.22
C THR A 104 -9.87 15.30 -3.76
N SER A 105 -10.45 16.07 -4.68
CA SER A 105 -11.73 16.76 -4.42
C SER A 105 -12.88 15.83 -4.02
N ASP A 106 -12.78 14.54 -4.35
CA ASP A 106 -13.80 13.52 -4.05
C ASP A 106 -13.53 12.79 -2.72
N GLY A 107 -12.41 13.09 -2.05
CA GLY A 107 -12.05 12.53 -0.75
C GLY A 107 -10.70 11.81 -0.75
N TRP A 108 -10.52 10.95 0.26
CA TRP A 108 -9.29 10.19 0.47
C TRP A 108 -9.35 8.82 -0.18
N HIS A 109 -8.23 8.41 -0.78
CA HIS A 109 -8.08 7.16 -1.53
C HIS A 109 -6.80 6.46 -1.11
N LEU A 110 -6.84 5.14 -0.97
CA LEU A 110 -5.67 4.31 -0.75
C LEU A 110 -5.58 3.29 -1.89
N ASP A 111 -4.47 3.31 -2.62
CA ASP A 111 -4.25 2.45 -3.78
C ASP A 111 -2.81 1.97 -3.85
N ARG A 112 -2.58 0.93 -4.64
CA ARG A 112 -1.25 0.52 -5.08
C ARG A 112 -1.14 0.89 -6.56
N PRO A 113 -0.24 1.82 -6.94
CA PRO A 113 -0.09 2.19 -8.33
C PRO A 113 0.28 0.96 -9.18
N GLU A 114 -0.47 0.73 -10.25
CA GLU A 114 -0.26 -0.38 -11.18
C GLU A 114 0.17 0.16 -12.56
N PRO A 115 1.03 -0.55 -13.30
CA PRO A 115 1.40 -0.15 -14.66
C PRO A 115 0.16 -0.06 -15.56
N MET A 116 0.04 1.02 -16.35
CA MET A 116 -1.07 1.20 -17.30
C MET A 116 -0.97 0.21 -18.45
N THR A 117 -1.72 -0.89 -18.38
CA THR A 117 -1.66 -1.94 -19.41
C THR A 117 -3.06 -2.44 -19.77
N ASP A 118 -3.23 -2.83 -21.04
CA ASP A 118 -4.42 -3.53 -21.51
C ASP A 118 -4.23 -5.05 -21.30
N GLY A 119 -4.56 -5.56 -20.10
CA GLY A 119 -4.49 -7.00 -19.83
C GLY A 119 -3.96 -7.38 -18.43
N PRO A 120 -3.54 -8.64 -18.22
CA PRO A 120 -2.93 -9.05 -16.95
C PRO A 120 -1.61 -8.30 -16.72
N LEU A 121 -1.34 -7.94 -15.46
CA LEU A 121 -0.16 -7.17 -15.04
C LEU A 121 1.12 -7.71 -15.70
N PRO A 122 1.71 -6.99 -16.66
CA PRO A 122 2.89 -7.45 -17.36
C PRO A 122 4.14 -7.07 -16.57
N GLU A 123 5.14 -7.94 -16.65
CA GLU A 123 6.53 -7.55 -16.42
C GLU A 123 6.89 -6.39 -17.34
N THR A 124 7.41 -5.30 -16.80
CA THR A 124 7.88 -4.17 -17.61
C THR A 124 9.25 -4.47 -18.21
N ASN A 125 9.89 -5.58 -17.82
CA ASN A 125 11.18 -6.04 -18.34
C ASN A 125 12.29 -4.96 -18.27
N GLY A 126 12.29 -4.17 -17.20
CA GLY A 126 13.25 -3.07 -17.01
C GLY A 126 12.82 -1.72 -17.62
N GLU A 127 11.61 -1.62 -18.15
CA GLU A 127 11.03 -0.35 -18.61
C GLU A 127 10.26 0.34 -17.48
N VAL A 128 10.48 1.64 -17.31
CA VAL A 128 9.65 2.49 -16.44
C VAL A 128 8.43 2.94 -17.21
N VAL A 129 7.24 2.49 -16.81
CA VAL A 129 5.98 2.78 -17.48
C VAL A 129 5.07 3.64 -16.60
N PRO A 130 4.22 4.51 -17.17
CA PRO A 130 3.28 5.30 -16.38
C PRO A 130 2.25 4.41 -15.67
N THR A 131 1.77 4.88 -14.53
CA THR A 131 0.58 4.33 -13.86
C THR A 131 -0.64 5.19 -14.15
N ARG A 132 -1.82 4.73 -13.73
CA ARG A 132 -3.05 5.53 -13.75
C ARG A 132 -3.02 6.75 -12.83
N HIS A 133 -1.98 6.88 -12.00
CA HIS A 133 -1.78 8.00 -11.10
C HIS A 133 -0.80 9.00 -11.73
N THR A 134 -1.26 10.22 -11.93
CA THR A 134 -0.42 11.30 -12.48
C THR A 134 0.81 11.52 -11.60
N GLY A 135 1.98 11.66 -12.23
CA GLY A 135 3.27 11.82 -11.56
C GLY A 135 3.85 10.55 -10.95
N ILE A 136 3.22 9.38 -11.13
CA ILE A 136 3.73 8.09 -10.66
C ILE A 136 3.94 7.14 -11.85
N SER A 137 5.18 6.70 -12.01
CA SER A 137 5.55 5.62 -12.94
C SER A 137 6.18 4.46 -12.17
N VAL A 138 6.22 3.28 -12.79
CA VAL A 138 6.67 2.05 -12.15
C VAL A 138 7.48 1.20 -13.12
N GLU A 139 8.58 0.64 -12.62
CA GLU A 139 9.23 -0.54 -13.20
C GLU A 139 8.78 -1.76 -12.40
N ALA A 140 8.40 -2.86 -13.04
CA ALA A 140 7.89 -4.04 -12.36
C ALA A 140 8.43 -5.34 -12.95
N THR A 141 8.88 -6.24 -12.08
CA THR A 141 9.31 -7.60 -12.39
C THR A 141 8.48 -8.59 -11.58
N PHE A 142 8.07 -9.68 -12.23
CA PHE A 142 7.27 -10.73 -11.63
C PHE A 142 7.94 -12.07 -11.92
N LEU A 143 8.12 -12.88 -10.88
CA LEU A 143 8.60 -14.25 -11.02
C LEU A 143 7.51 -15.17 -10.51
N ARG A 144 7.11 -16.16 -11.30
CA ARG A 144 6.06 -17.13 -10.93
C ARG A 144 6.53 -18.55 -11.15
N SER A 145 6.29 -19.41 -10.17
CA SER A 145 6.48 -20.86 -10.23
C SER A 145 5.22 -21.55 -9.74
N GLU A 146 4.78 -22.58 -10.46
CA GLU A 146 3.59 -23.36 -10.12
C GLU A 146 3.92 -24.85 -10.25
N ASP A 147 3.65 -25.61 -9.18
CA ASP A 147 3.81 -27.06 -9.13
C ASP A 147 2.56 -27.70 -8.48
N GLY A 148 1.64 -28.18 -9.33
CA GLY A 148 0.36 -28.73 -8.89
C GLY A 148 -0.50 -27.69 -8.18
N THR A 149 -0.68 -27.84 -6.87
CA THR A 149 -1.46 -26.93 -6.01
C THR A 149 -0.60 -25.88 -5.29
N ASP A 150 0.72 -25.95 -5.46
CA ASP A 150 1.68 -25.02 -4.89
C ASP A 150 1.99 -23.91 -5.90
N LEU A 151 1.72 -22.66 -5.51
CA LEU A 151 1.98 -21.47 -6.29
C LEU A 151 2.90 -20.55 -5.50
N LYS A 152 4.05 -20.21 -6.09
CA LYS A 152 4.98 -19.22 -5.57
C LYS A 152 5.12 -18.09 -6.57
N PHE A 153 5.07 -16.85 -6.08
CA PHE A 153 5.43 -15.73 -6.91
C PHE A 153 6.10 -14.62 -6.11
N THR A 154 7.03 -13.94 -6.78
CA THR A 154 7.70 -12.75 -6.28
C THR A 154 7.34 -11.59 -7.18
N GLU A 155 7.06 -10.46 -6.55
CA GLU A 155 6.72 -9.19 -7.19
C GLU A 155 7.72 -8.16 -6.71
N GLU A 156 8.47 -7.58 -7.64
CA GLU A 156 9.42 -6.50 -7.40
C GLU A 156 8.97 -5.29 -8.21
N ARG A 157 8.93 -4.12 -7.58
CA ARG A 157 8.61 -2.86 -8.26
C ARG A 157 9.51 -1.74 -7.76
N GLU A 158 9.86 -0.83 -8.66
CA GLU A 158 10.43 0.47 -8.33
C GLU A 158 9.45 1.55 -8.78
N TYR A 159 8.90 2.29 -7.82
CA TYR A 159 8.04 3.44 -8.09
C TYR A 159 8.90 4.69 -8.24
N HIS A 160 8.63 5.48 -9.27
CA HIS A 160 9.24 6.80 -9.48
C HIS A 160 8.16 7.86 -9.37
N ILE A 161 8.37 8.82 -8.46
CA ILE A 161 7.38 9.85 -8.16
C ILE A 161 7.96 11.23 -8.47
N THR A 162 7.23 11.99 -9.30
CA THR A 162 7.58 13.36 -9.72
C THR A 162 6.64 14.39 -9.12
N GLU A 163 7.00 15.67 -9.18
CA GLU A 163 6.15 16.78 -8.72
C GLU A 163 4.79 16.86 -9.44
N ASP A 164 4.62 16.19 -10.58
CA ASP A 164 3.36 16.18 -11.32
C ASP A 164 2.20 15.59 -10.48
N VAL A 165 2.49 14.81 -9.43
CA VAL A 165 1.48 14.33 -8.47
C VAL A 165 0.62 15.47 -7.90
N PHE A 166 1.20 16.66 -7.71
CA PHE A 166 0.49 17.82 -7.14
C PHE A 166 -0.43 18.52 -8.15
N SER A 167 -0.47 18.06 -9.41
CA SER A 167 -1.44 18.55 -10.38
C SER A 167 -2.83 17.95 -10.19
N GLU A 168 -2.94 16.79 -9.53
CA GLU A 168 -4.20 16.08 -9.28
C GLU A 168 -4.51 15.89 -7.80
N TYR A 169 -3.48 15.77 -6.96
CA TYR A 169 -3.64 15.42 -5.56
C TYR A 169 -3.35 16.61 -4.64
N GLU A 170 -4.25 16.86 -3.69
CA GLU A 170 -4.08 17.92 -2.69
C GLU A 170 -3.06 17.51 -1.62
N THR A 171 -3.11 16.24 -1.20
CA THR A 171 -2.19 15.63 -0.25
C THR A 171 -1.79 14.24 -0.76
N VAL A 172 -0.52 13.86 -0.63
CA VAL A 172 -0.03 12.51 -1.00
C VAL A 172 0.92 11.98 0.07
N TYR A 173 0.67 10.74 0.50
CA TYR A 173 1.57 9.95 1.32
C TYR A 173 2.00 8.68 0.58
N VAL A 174 3.28 8.36 0.64
CA VAL A 174 3.80 7.04 0.28
C VAL A 174 3.93 6.22 1.55
N LEU A 175 3.09 5.19 1.70
CA LEU A 175 3.10 4.27 2.82
C LEU A 175 4.13 3.16 2.52
N SER A 176 5.15 3.07 3.37
CA SER A 176 6.26 2.13 3.25
C SER A 176 6.34 1.29 4.51
N TYR A 177 6.27 -0.04 4.39
CA TYR A 177 6.28 -0.94 5.54
C TYR A 177 6.72 -2.34 5.18
N ASN A 178 7.29 -3.06 6.14
CA ASN A 178 7.54 -4.50 6.04
C ASN A 178 6.33 -5.26 6.58
N GLU A 179 5.89 -6.28 5.86
CA GLU A 179 4.82 -7.15 6.31
C GLU A 179 5.22 -8.62 6.21
N VAL A 180 4.84 -9.39 7.22
CA VAL A 180 4.79 -10.86 7.19
C VAL A 180 3.38 -11.26 7.55
N ASN A 181 2.72 -12.03 6.67
CA ASN A 181 1.46 -12.67 6.98
C ASN A 181 1.50 -14.16 6.65
N GLU A 182 0.82 -14.94 7.47
CA GLU A 182 0.58 -16.36 7.23
C GLU A 182 -0.83 -16.73 7.68
N GLU A 183 -1.57 -17.38 6.78
CA GLU A 183 -2.88 -17.94 7.04
C GLU A 183 -2.87 -19.40 6.58
N SER A 184 -2.74 -20.32 7.54
CA SER A 184 -2.72 -21.76 7.32
C SER A 184 -3.57 -22.49 8.37
N THR A 185 -3.73 -23.81 8.27
CA THR A 185 -4.43 -24.57 9.31
C THR A 185 -3.73 -24.50 10.66
N ASP A 186 -2.40 -24.35 10.65
CA ASP A 186 -1.56 -24.47 11.84
C ASP A 186 -1.08 -23.10 12.37
N ASN A 187 -1.13 -22.05 11.54
CA ASN A 187 -0.60 -20.74 11.88
C ASN A 187 -1.50 -19.60 11.39
N LEU A 188 -1.55 -18.55 12.21
CA LEU A 188 -2.25 -17.32 11.92
C LEU A 188 -1.41 -16.14 12.39
N GLU A 189 -0.55 -15.65 11.51
CA GLU A 189 0.46 -14.64 11.84
C GLU A 189 0.26 -13.38 11.00
N TRP A 190 0.41 -12.22 11.65
CA TRP A 190 0.50 -10.95 10.96
C TRP A 190 1.41 -10.01 11.74
N THR A 191 2.47 -9.56 11.10
CA THR A 191 3.45 -8.64 11.67
C THR A 191 3.71 -7.52 10.68
N VAL A 192 3.67 -6.29 11.17
CA VAL A 192 3.98 -5.08 10.40
C VAL A 192 5.10 -4.34 11.12
N GLU A 193 6.16 -4.03 10.39
CA GLU A 193 7.36 -3.38 10.91
C GLU A 193 7.79 -2.22 10.00
N ASP A 194 8.63 -1.32 10.52
CA ASP A 194 9.22 -0.20 9.78
C ASP A 194 8.21 0.67 9.01
N ALA A 195 7.00 0.83 9.57
CA ALA A 195 5.91 1.57 8.94
C ALA A 195 6.15 3.09 8.98
N ILE A 196 6.40 3.66 7.80
CA ILE A 196 6.61 5.10 7.58
C ILE A 196 5.64 5.59 6.51
N ALA A 197 4.99 6.72 6.76
CA ALA A 197 4.20 7.45 5.78
C ALA A 197 4.98 8.68 5.33
N PHE A 198 5.51 8.66 4.11
CA PHE A 198 6.22 9.80 3.55
C PHE A 198 5.23 10.83 2.99
N GLU A 199 4.99 11.92 3.72
CA GLU A 199 4.25 13.08 3.25
C GLU A 199 5.05 13.77 2.15
N LEU A 200 4.57 13.68 0.91
CA LEU A 200 5.22 14.32 -0.22
C LEU A 200 4.85 15.80 -0.24
N VAL A 201 5.85 16.67 -0.34
CA VAL A 201 5.65 18.12 -0.43
C VAL A 201 6.40 18.69 -1.64
N PRO A 202 5.90 19.77 -2.26
CA PRO A 202 6.61 20.45 -3.34
C PRO A 202 7.97 20.98 -2.88
N ASP A 203 8.95 21.04 -3.78
CA ASP A 203 10.21 21.71 -3.49
C ASP A 203 9.98 23.21 -3.26
N VAL A 204 10.24 23.67 -2.05
CA VAL A 204 10.08 25.09 -1.68
C VAL A 204 11.33 25.91 -2.04
N SER A 205 12.34 25.30 -2.67
CA SER A 205 13.63 25.93 -3.01
C SER A 205 13.56 27.00 -4.11
N ILE A 206 12.37 27.36 -4.62
CA ILE A 206 12.18 28.43 -5.59
C ILE A 206 11.02 29.34 -5.15
N ASN A 207 11.35 30.32 -4.31
CA ASN A 207 10.65 31.61 -4.23
C ASN A 207 11.66 32.74 -4.09
#